data_AF-A0A6I6G4Y6-F1
#
_entry.id   AF-A0A6I6G4Y6-F1
#
_cell.length_a   1.000
_cell.length_b   1.000
_cell.length_c   1.000
_cell.angle_alpha   90.00
_cell.angle_beta   90.00
_cell.angle_gamma   90.00
#
_symmetry.space_group_name_H-M   'P 1'
#
loop_
_entity.id
_entity.type
_entity.pdbx_description
1 polymer ?
#
loop_
_entity_poly.entity_id
_entity_poly.type
_entity_poly.pdbx_seq_one_letter_code
_entity_poly.pdbx_strand_id
1 'polypeptide(L)'
;MITSLIILGILSVCIIGLLYVVKKHSDDSQRLQFADEFRNKFIVFANRYFQTYDRYTRTGEFDVDLYVWLTMNVSKIQNHVGSFGFMSYKPPYQNYMINQYAIIINTIPKFRNGQVEKFDAGAVDDCLLKHIGNLEENIKNYSHHIKNPIIWFREGFKVVLSIPFYVLGWFGIISNRKLTSIRESLIYKVISGLVALITLISSIVTIIVGYDQTLAFIQKYLGK
;
A
#
# COMPACT_ATOMS: atom_id res chain seq x y z
N MET A 1 -28.81 -1.24 29.67
CA MET A 1 -27.49 -1.93 29.72
C MET A 1 -27.12 -2.50 28.36
N ILE A 2 -28.00 -3.26 27.70
CA ILE A 2 -27.77 -3.84 26.37
C ILE A 2 -27.60 -2.75 25.29
N THR A 3 -28.47 -1.72 25.27
CA THR A 3 -28.37 -0.60 24.32
C THR A 3 -27.04 0.16 24.44
N SER A 4 -26.58 0.41 25.66
CA SER A 4 -25.29 1.06 25.93
C SER A 4 -24.10 0.24 25.39
N LEU A 5 -24.14 -1.09 25.54
CA LEU A 5 -23.11 -1.98 24.99
C LEU A 5 -23.09 -1.97 23.46
N ILE A 6 -24.27 -1.92 22.82
CA ILE A 6 -24.39 -1.83 21.35
C ILE A 6 -23.79 -0.51 20.84
N ILE A 7 -24.08 0.60 21.50
CA ILE A 7 -23.54 1.92 21.14
C ILE A 7 -22.01 1.92 21.27
N LEU A 8 -21.49 1.42 22.39
CA LEU A 8 -20.03 1.28 22.59
C LEU A 8 -19.40 0.37 21.53
N GLY A 9 -20.07 -0.74 21.17
CA GLY A 9 -19.65 -1.64 20.11
C GLY A 9 -19.51 -0.94 18.77
N ILE A 10 -20.54 -0.23 18.30
CA ILE A 10 -20.49 0.53 17.04
C ILE A 10 -19.37 1.56 17.06
N LEU A 11 -19.25 2.30 18.17
CA LEU A 11 -18.26 3.36 18.31
C LEU A 11 -16.83 2.78 18.27
N SER A 12 -16.60 1.63 18.91
CA SER A 12 -15.32 0.92 18.85
C SER A 12 -14.95 0.49 17.43
N VAL A 13 -15.92 -0.03 16.66
CA VAL A 13 -15.70 -0.44 15.27
C VAL A 13 -15.36 0.77 14.39
N CYS A 14 -16.07 1.89 14.57
CA CYS A 14 -15.75 3.14 13.87
C CYS A 14 -14.33 3.63 14.20
N ILE A 15 -13.92 3.60 15.47
CA ILE A 15 -12.56 4.00 15.87
C ILE A 15 -11.51 3.10 15.21
N ILE A 16 -11.71 1.77 15.24
CA ILE A 16 -10.80 0.81 14.60
C ILE A 16 -10.67 1.11 13.11
N GLY A 17 -11.79 1.40 12.43
CA GLY A 17 -11.79 1.76 11.03
C GLY A 17 -11.08 3.07 10.72
N LEU A 18 -11.29 4.10 11.54
CA LEU A 18 -10.58 5.38 11.41
C LEU A 18 -9.07 5.19 11.57
N LEU A 19 -8.63 4.48 12.61
CA LEU A 19 -7.22 4.17 12.84
C LEU A 19 -6.61 3.41 11.66
N TYR A 20 -7.36 2.46 11.10
CA TYR A 20 -6.93 1.70 9.92
C TYR A 20 -6.73 2.61 8.70
N VAL A 21 -7.67 3.52 8.41
CA VAL A 21 -7.58 4.45 7.27
C VAL A 21 -6.43 5.44 7.46
N VAL A 22 -6.28 6.02 8.66
CA VAL A 22 -5.18 6.94 8.99
C VAL A 22 -3.82 6.26 8.84
N LYS A 23 -3.70 5.03 9.33
CA LYS A 23 -2.47 4.25 9.17
C LYS A 23 -2.14 4.03 7.69
N LYS A 24 -3.11 3.65 6.87
CA LYS A 24 -2.91 3.45 5.43
C LYS A 24 -2.45 4.71 4.71
N HIS A 25 -3.07 5.85 5.03
CA HIS A 25 -2.61 7.13 4.52
C HIS A 25 -1.15 7.43 4.90
N SER A 26 -0.80 7.22 6.17
CA SER A 26 0.57 7.46 6.66
C SER A 26 1.60 6.53 6.01
N ASP A 27 1.29 5.24 5.90
CA ASP A 27 2.15 4.24 5.27
C ASP A 27 2.43 4.61 3.79
N ASP A 28 1.39 4.97 3.03
CA ASP A 28 1.54 5.36 1.62
C ASP A 28 2.30 6.69 1.48
N SER A 29 2.12 7.64 2.40
CA SER A 29 2.88 8.91 2.42
C SER A 29 4.38 8.68 2.65
N GLN A 30 4.74 7.77 3.57
CA GLN A 30 6.15 7.41 3.81
C GLN A 30 6.76 6.70 2.60
N ARG A 31 5.98 5.83 1.94
CA ARG A 31 6.42 5.14 0.71
C ARG A 31 6.64 6.11 -0.43
N LEU A 32 5.78 7.12 -0.57
CA LEU A 32 5.91 8.18 -1.58
C LEU A 32 7.20 8.95 -1.38
N GLN A 33 7.46 9.45 -0.17
CA GLN A 33 8.70 10.17 0.16
C GLN A 33 9.95 9.36 -0.19
N PHE A 34 9.97 8.07 0.17
CA PHE A 34 11.09 7.20 -0.15
C PHE A 34 11.23 6.94 -1.67
N ALA A 35 10.12 6.75 -2.39
CA ALA A 35 10.13 6.55 -3.83
C ALA A 35 10.63 7.80 -4.57
N ASP A 36 10.20 8.99 -4.16
CA ASP A 36 10.68 10.27 -4.69
C ASP A 36 12.18 10.46 -4.43
N GLU A 37 12.64 10.21 -3.21
CA GLU A 37 14.07 10.29 -2.88
C GLU A 37 14.88 9.34 -3.75
N PHE A 38 14.43 8.08 -3.88
CA PHE A 38 15.11 7.08 -4.69
C PHE A 38 15.16 7.50 -6.16
N ARG A 39 14.02 7.92 -6.73
CA ARG A 39 13.91 8.37 -8.12
C ARG A 39 14.81 9.57 -8.38
N ASN A 40 14.80 10.58 -7.51
CA ASN A 40 15.62 11.77 -7.67
C ASN A 40 17.12 11.43 -7.67
N LYS A 41 17.58 10.60 -6.72
CA LYS A 41 18.97 10.14 -6.68
C LYS A 41 19.32 9.30 -7.92
N PHE A 42 18.42 8.45 -8.37
CA PHE A 42 18.60 7.64 -9.57
C PHE A 42 18.75 8.50 -10.83
N ILE A 43 17.88 9.49 -11.02
CA ILE A 43 17.93 10.41 -12.18
C ILE A 43 19.22 11.19 -12.18
N VAL A 44 19.64 11.75 -11.03
CA VAL A 44 20.91 12.47 -10.91
C VAL A 44 22.08 11.56 -11.29
N PHE A 45 22.12 10.34 -10.74
CA PHE A 45 23.14 9.34 -11.05
C PHE A 45 23.18 8.99 -12.55
N ALA A 46 22.03 8.64 -13.12
CA ALA A 46 21.92 8.25 -14.52
C ALA A 46 22.29 9.40 -15.47
N ASN A 47 21.84 10.61 -15.18
CA ASN A 47 22.14 11.77 -16.01
C ASN A 47 23.63 12.10 -16.01
N ARG A 48 24.30 12.11 -14.84
CA ARG A 48 25.76 12.32 -14.77
C ARG A 48 26.51 11.28 -15.60
N TYR A 49 26.13 10.01 -15.45
CA TYR A 49 26.73 8.91 -16.20
C TYR A 49 26.55 9.06 -17.71
N PHE A 50 25.34 9.36 -18.19
CA PHE A 50 25.07 9.46 -19.64
C PHE A 50 25.56 10.76 -20.28
N GLN A 51 25.65 11.87 -19.53
CA GLN A 51 26.16 13.14 -20.04
C GLN A 51 27.66 13.08 -20.37
N THR A 52 28.42 12.32 -19.58
CA THR A 52 29.87 12.17 -19.70
C THR A 52 30.27 10.84 -20.34
N TYR A 53 29.30 10.12 -20.93
CA TYR A 53 29.52 8.79 -21.48
C TYR A 53 30.46 8.83 -22.68
N ASP A 54 31.59 8.17 -22.56
CA ASP A 54 32.55 7.99 -23.64
C ASP A 54 32.33 6.64 -24.35
N ARG A 55 32.20 6.69 -25.67
CA ARG A 55 31.88 5.52 -26.50
C ARG A 55 33.05 4.51 -26.58
N TYR A 56 34.29 4.96 -26.41
CA TYR A 56 35.48 4.12 -26.56
C TYR A 56 35.77 3.33 -25.27
N THR A 57 35.66 3.99 -24.13
CA THR A 57 35.80 3.38 -22.79
C THR A 57 34.53 2.70 -22.31
N ARG A 58 33.38 3.00 -22.94
CA ARG A 58 32.04 2.50 -22.59
C ARG A 58 31.64 2.83 -21.15
N THR A 59 32.10 3.98 -20.66
CA THR A 59 31.86 4.44 -19.29
C THR A 59 31.61 5.94 -19.27
N GLY A 60 30.83 6.39 -18.30
CA GLY A 60 30.74 7.81 -17.95
C GLY A 60 31.13 8.03 -16.49
N GLU A 61 30.91 9.24 -16.01
CA GLU A 61 31.10 9.65 -14.62
C GLU A 61 30.28 8.74 -13.70
N PHE A 62 31.00 7.95 -12.91
CA PHE A 62 30.42 6.98 -12.01
C PHE A 62 30.51 7.51 -10.58
N ASP A 63 29.41 8.11 -10.11
CA ASP A 63 29.28 8.57 -8.74
C ASP A 63 29.12 7.37 -7.79
N VAL A 64 30.21 7.04 -7.11
CA VAL A 64 30.31 5.86 -6.23
C VAL A 64 29.33 5.96 -5.06
N ASP A 65 29.15 7.15 -4.48
CA ASP A 65 28.31 7.34 -3.30
C ASP A 65 26.83 7.16 -3.66
N LEU A 66 26.38 7.75 -4.77
CA LEU A 66 25.02 7.53 -5.27
C LEU A 66 24.80 6.06 -5.66
N TYR A 67 25.76 5.43 -6.33
CA TYR A 67 25.67 4.02 -6.67
C TYR A 67 25.52 3.13 -5.43
N VAL A 68 26.34 3.36 -4.39
CA VAL A 68 26.29 2.60 -3.14
C VAL A 68 24.93 2.79 -2.46
N TRP A 69 24.45 4.03 -2.37
CA TRP A 69 23.12 4.31 -1.79
C TRP A 69 21.99 3.61 -2.57
N LEU A 70 22.00 3.71 -3.90
CA LEU A 70 20.99 3.08 -4.76
C LEU A 70 21.02 1.55 -4.61
N THR A 71 22.21 0.97 -4.57
CA THR A 71 22.42 -0.48 -4.39
C THR A 71 21.90 -0.94 -3.03
N MET A 72 22.20 -0.23 -1.94
CA MET A 72 21.71 -0.59 -0.60
C MET A 72 20.17 -0.54 -0.50
N ASN A 73 19.53 0.35 -1.26
CA ASN A 73 18.10 0.59 -1.20
C ASN A 73 17.29 -0.16 -2.30
N VAL A 74 17.96 -0.84 -3.23
CA VAL A 74 17.32 -1.40 -4.42
C VAL A 74 16.26 -2.46 -4.10
N SER A 75 16.54 -3.35 -3.15
CA SER A 75 15.60 -4.39 -2.76
C SER A 75 14.34 -3.80 -2.13
N LYS A 76 14.49 -2.73 -1.33
CA LYS A 76 13.37 -2.05 -0.68
C LYS A 76 12.48 -1.37 -1.72
N ILE A 77 13.05 -0.61 -2.66
CA ILE A 77 12.24 0.05 -3.69
C ILE A 77 11.60 -0.95 -4.65
N GLN A 78 12.30 -2.01 -5.05
CA GLN A 78 11.72 -3.06 -5.91
C GLN A 78 10.49 -3.70 -5.25
N ASN A 79 10.55 -3.96 -3.94
CA ASN A 79 9.43 -4.49 -3.18
C ASN A 79 8.25 -3.49 -3.09
N HIS A 80 8.53 -2.20 -2.94
CA HIS A 80 7.49 -1.16 -2.91
C HIS A 80 6.79 -1.00 -4.25
N VAL A 81 7.56 -0.93 -5.34
CA VAL A 81 7.07 -0.75 -6.71
C VAL A 81 6.25 -1.96 -7.16
N GLY A 82 6.55 -3.16 -6.63
CA GLY A 82 5.72 -4.34 -6.85
C GLY A 82 5.59 -4.67 -8.33
N SER A 83 4.36 -4.88 -8.81
CA SER A 83 4.09 -5.25 -10.21
C SER A 83 4.57 -4.22 -11.24
N PHE A 84 4.65 -2.93 -10.89
CA PHE A 84 5.15 -1.90 -11.79
C PHE A 84 6.64 -2.07 -12.12
N GLY A 85 7.38 -2.74 -11.24
CA GLY A 85 8.83 -2.92 -11.33
C GLY A 85 9.24 -4.17 -12.10
N PHE A 86 8.27 -4.86 -12.73
CA PHE A 86 8.49 -6.04 -13.53
C PHE A 86 8.00 -5.83 -14.96
N MET A 87 8.72 -6.38 -15.92
CA MET A 87 8.28 -6.43 -17.32
C MET A 87 8.63 -7.76 -17.97
N SER A 88 8.01 -8.05 -19.10
CA SER A 88 8.51 -9.08 -20.01
C SER A 88 9.61 -8.46 -20.87
N TYR A 89 10.83 -9.00 -20.76
CA TYR A 89 12.01 -8.46 -21.44
C TYR A 89 12.51 -9.47 -22.48
N LYS A 90 12.74 -8.99 -23.71
CA LYS A 90 13.39 -9.76 -24.76
C LYS A 90 14.80 -9.21 -24.96
N PRO A 91 15.86 -9.96 -24.61
CA PRO A 91 17.22 -9.50 -24.82
C PRO A 91 17.51 -9.32 -26.32
N PRO A 92 18.41 -8.39 -26.70
CA PRO A 92 18.83 -8.20 -28.08
C PRO A 92 19.34 -9.50 -28.70
N TYR A 93 18.92 -9.78 -29.94
CA TYR A 93 19.37 -10.94 -30.74
C TYR A 93 19.04 -12.32 -30.15
N GLN A 94 18.19 -12.40 -29.13
CA GLN A 94 17.76 -13.67 -28.54
C GLN A 94 16.29 -13.94 -28.84
N ASN A 95 15.96 -15.21 -29.10
CA ASN A 95 14.59 -15.64 -29.42
C ASN A 95 13.81 -16.16 -28.21
N TYR A 96 14.22 -15.78 -27.00
CA TYR A 96 13.49 -16.07 -25.78
C TYR A 96 13.08 -14.79 -25.04
N MET A 97 12.01 -14.89 -24.25
CA MET A 97 11.47 -13.81 -23.44
C MET A 97 11.66 -14.14 -21.97
N ILE A 98 12.24 -13.20 -21.23
CA ILE A 98 12.36 -13.27 -19.78
C ILE A 98 11.10 -12.65 -19.19
N ASN A 99 10.25 -13.50 -18.61
CA ASN A 99 9.08 -13.04 -17.88
C ASN A 99 9.48 -12.58 -16.47
N GLN A 100 8.76 -11.59 -15.92
CA GLN A 100 9.01 -11.06 -14.57
C GLN A 100 10.44 -10.53 -14.38
N TYR A 101 10.97 -9.84 -15.40
CA TYR A 101 12.27 -9.19 -15.30
C TYR A 101 12.16 -8.00 -14.34
N ALA A 102 12.86 -8.06 -13.21
CA ALA A 102 12.93 -6.99 -12.22
C ALA A 102 13.78 -5.83 -12.77
N ILE A 103 13.12 -4.73 -13.15
CA ILE A 103 13.74 -3.64 -13.90
C ILE A 103 14.83 -2.96 -13.05
N ILE A 104 14.50 -2.59 -11.81
CA ILE A 104 15.38 -1.73 -10.99
C ILE A 104 16.61 -2.51 -10.51
N ILE A 105 16.40 -3.72 -9.96
CA ILE A 105 17.48 -4.59 -9.46
C ILE A 105 18.48 -4.91 -10.56
N ASN A 106 18.01 -5.20 -11.77
CA ASN A 106 18.89 -5.61 -12.85
C ASN A 106 19.54 -4.44 -13.59
N THR A 107 18.99 -3.22 -13.51
CA THR A 107 19.55 -2.04 -14.18
C THR A 107 20.72 -1.42 -13.41
N ILE A 108 20.67 -1.32 -12.08
CA ILE A 108 21.73 -0.65 -11.29
C ILE A 108 23.12 -1.25 -11.56
N PRO A 109 23.33 -2.59 -11.53
CA PRO A 109 24.65 -3.16 -11.78
C PRO A 109 25.18 -2.92 -13.21
N LYS A 110 24.30 -2.69 -14.20
CA LYS A 110 24.72 -2.45 -15.59
C LYS A 110 25.55 -1.17 -15.74
N PHE A 111 25.34 -0.17 -14.88
CA PHE A 111 26.14 1.06 -14.86
C PHE A 111 27.61 0.76 -14.57
N ARG A 112 27.88 -0.12 -13.60
CA ARG A 112 29.24 -0.52 -13.22
C ARG A 112 29.97 -1.24 -14.36
N ASN A 113 29.24 -2.04 -15.14
CA ASN A 113 29.82 -2.87 -16.19
C ASN A 113 29.87 -2.17 -17.57
N GLY A 114 29.42 -0.92 -17.69
CA GLY A 114 29.35 -0.24 -19.00
C GLY A 114 28.34 -0.87 -19.97
N GLN A 115 27.34 -1.57 -19.43
CA GLN A 115 26.33 -2.32 -20.19
C GLN A 115 24.95 -1.64 -20.15
N VAL A 116 24.84 -0.53 -19.43
CA VAL A 116 23.57 0.18 -19.29
C VAL A 116 23.24 0.92 -20.58
N GLU A 117 22.01 0.73 -21.06
CA GLU A 117 21.49 1.49 -22.18
C GLU A 117 20.53 2.60 -21.69
N LYS A 118 20.31 3.62 -22.52
CA LYS A 118 19.32 4.67 -22.22
C LYS A 118 17.93 4.08 -21.98
N PHE A 119 17.59 2.99 -22.68
CA PHE A 119 16.36 2.25 -22.46
C PHE A 119 16.26 1.69 -21.05
N ASP A 120 17.33 1.09 -20.51
CA ASP A 120 17.33 0.52 -19.16
C ASP A 120 17.04 1.60 -18.11
N ALA A 121 17.68 2.76 -18.24
CA ALA A 121 17.48 3.87 -17.31
C ALA A 121 16.09 4.51 -17.46
N GLY A 122 15.61 4.67 -18.69
CA GLY A 122 14.25 5.14 -18.95
C GLY A 122 13.18 4.20 -18.38
N ALA A 123 13.38 2.88 -18.50
CA ALA A 123 12.46 1.90 -17.94
C ALA A 123 12.39 1.96 -16.41
N VAL A 124 13.53 2.21 -15.74
CA VAL A 124 13.54 2.46 -14.28
C VAL A 124 12.79 3.74 -13.95
N ASP A 125 13.03 4.84 -14.67
CA ASP A 125 12.33 6.09 -14.40
C ASP A 125 10.81 5.96 -14.59
N ASP A 126 10.38 5.35 -15.69
CA ASP A 126 8.98 5.11 -16.00
C ASP A 126 8.28 4.25 -14.93
N CYS A 127 8.95 3.20 -14.42
CA CYS A 127 8.36 2.34 -13.41
C CYS A 127 8.22 3.06 -12.05
N LEU A 128 9.20 3.88 -11.69
CA LEU A 128 9.16 4.70 -10.47
C LEU A 128 8.08 5.78 -10.59
N LEU A 129 7.99 6.47 -11.73
CA LEU A 129 7.01 7.52 -11.98
C LEU A 129 5.57 6.98 -11.90
N LYS A 130 5.30 5.82 -12.51
CA LYS A 130 3.99 5.14 -12.42
C LYS A 130 3.65 4.76 -10.97
N HIS A 131 4.63 4.27 -10.23
CA HIS A 131 4.43 3.90 -8.83
C HIS A 131 4.13 5.13 -7.95
N ILE A 132 4.87 6.22 -8.13
CA ILE A 132 4.67 7.52 -7.48
C ILE A 132 3.25 8.03 -7.76
N GLY A 133 2.83 8.09 -9.03
CA GLY A 133 1.48 8.54 -9.39
C GLY A 133 0.37 7.69 -8.75
N ASN A 134 0.56 6.37 -8.67
CA ASN A 134 -0.37 5.49 -7.97
C ASN A 134 -0.40 5.75 -6.44
N LEU A 135 0.74 6.05 -5.82
CA LEU A 135 0.79 6.41 -4.39
C LEU A 135 0.08 7.75 -4.13
N GLU A 136 0.30 8.76 -4.96
CA GLU A 136 -0.38 10.05 -4.87
C GLU A 136 -1.90 9.91 -4.97
N GLU A 137 -2.38 9.11 -5.92
CA GLU A 137 -3.80 8.81 -6.07
C GLU A 137 -4.37 8.11 -4.82
N ASN A 138 -3.65 7.12 -4.29
CA ASN A 138 -4.05 6.42 -3.07
C ASN A 138 -4.12 7.35 -1.85
N ILE A 139 -3.10 8.20 -1.65
CA ILE A 139 -3.06 9.20 -0.57
C ILE A 139 -4.26 10.13 -0.68
N LYS A 140 -4.56 10.65 -1.88
CA LYS A 140 -5.73 11.49 -2.13
C LYS A 140 -7.02 10.77 -1.77
N ASN A 141 -7.18 9.52 -2.20
CA ASN A 141 -8.35 8.70 -1.89
C ASN A 141 -8.51 8.47 -0.38
N TYR A 142 -7.43 8.13 0.32
CA TYR A 142 -7.46 7.94 1.77
C TYR A 142 -7.75 9.25 2.52
N SER A 143 -7.27 10.39 2.03
CA SER A 143 -7.57 11.71 2.62
C SER A 143 -9.08 11.99 2.63
N HIS A 144 -9.79 11.63 1.56
CA HIS A 144 -11.25 11.70 1.52
C HIS A 144 -11.90 10.68 2.48
N HIS A 145 -11.35 9.47 2.58
CA HIS A 145 -11.87 8.42 3.47
C HIS A 145 -11.71 8.78 4.96
N ILE A 146 -10.67 9.52 5.34
CA ILE A 146 -10.44 9.99 6.71
C ILE A 146 -11.59 10.86 7.20
N LYS A 147 -12.34 11.55 6.33
CA LYS A 147 -13.46 12.41 6.73
C LYS A 147 -14.83 11.72 6.69
N ASN A 148 -14.89 10.46 6.25
CA ASN A 148 -16.14 9.76 6.01
C ASN A 148 -16.42 8.67 7.07
N PRO A 149 -17.33 8.92 8.03
CA PRO A 149 -17.62 7.96 9.11
C PRO A 149 -18.24 6.64 8.64
N ILE A 150 -18.96 6.65 7.51
CA ILE A 150 -19.51 5.42 6.91
C ILE A 150 -18.36 4.52 6.43
N ILE A 151 -17.31 5.12 5.88
CA ILE A 151 -16.11 4.38 5.46
C ILE A 151 -15.37 3.83 6.68
N TRP A 152 -15.28 4.59 7.78
CA TRP A 152 -14.67 4.07 9.01
C TRP A 152 -15.43 2.85 9.52
N PHE A 153 -16.76 2.93 9.61
CA PHE A 153 -17.59 1.79 10.01
C PHE A 153 -17.34 0.56 9.12
N ARG A 154 -17.35 0.74 7.79
CA ARG A 154 -17.09 -0.33 6.82
C ARG A 154 -15.70 -0.96 6.99
N GLU A 155 -14.65 -0.15 7.07
CA GLU A 155 -13.28 -0.64 7.22
C GLU A 155 -13.06 -1.28 8.60
N GLY A 156 -13.69 -0.75 9.65
CA GLY A 156 -13.69 -1.34 10.99
C GLY A 156 -14.29 -2.76 10.98
N PHE A 157 -15.46 -2.93 10.35
CA PHE A 157 -16.08 -4.25 10.20
C PHE A 157 -15.19 -5.23 9.43
N LYS A 158 -14.53 -4.79 8.36
CA LYS A 158 -13.57 -5.64 7.63
C LYS A 158 -12.43 -6.09 8.53
N VAL A 159 -11.92 -5.23 9.41
CA VAL A 159 -10.85 -5.57 10.36
C VAL A 159 -11.35 -6.59 11.38
N VAL A 160 -12.52 -6.35 11.99
CA VAL A 160 -13.11 -7.26 12.99
C VAL A 160 -13.39 -8.64 12.40
N LEU A 161 -14.00 -8.69 11.21
CA LEU A 161 -14.25 -9.96 10.51
C LEU A 161 -12.98 -10.66 10.04
N SER A 162 -11.85 -9.94 9.96
CA SER A 162 -10.55 -10.53 9.60
C SER A 162 -9.87 -11.22 10.79
N ILE A 163 -10.30 -10.97 12.03
CA ILE A 163 -9.64 -11.49 13.24
C ILE A 163 -9.48 -13.02 13.22
N PRO A 164 -10.49 -13.84 12.88
CA PRO A 164 -10.32 -15.28 12.82
C PRO A 164 -9.23 -15.70 11.84
N PHE A 165 -9.14 -15.04 10.68
CA PHE A 165 -8.10 -15.32 9.69
C PHE A 165 -6.70 -14.89 10.19
N TYR A 166 -6.58 -13.79 10.92
CA TYR A 166 -5.31 -13.41 11.55
C TYR A 166 -4.86 -14.45 12.57
N VAL A 167 -5.78 -14.97 13.38
CA VAL A 167 -5.50 -16.03 14.35
C VAL A 167 -5.00 -17.29 13.64
N LEU A 168 -5.65 -17.71 12.54
CA LEU A 168 -5.18 -18.84 11.71
C LEU A 168 -3.78 -18.57 11.13
N GLY A 169 -3.49 -17.33 10.74
CA GLY A 169 -2.17 -16.91 10.27
C GLY A 169 -1.10 -17.01 11.36
N TRP A 170 -1.42 -16.57 12.58
CA TRP A 170 -0.51 -16.67 13.73
C TRP A 170 -0.17 -18.10 14.11
N PHE A 171 -1.13 -19.02 14.02
CA PHE A 171 -0.88 -20.44 14.21
C PHE A 171 -0.14 -21.11 13.04
N GLY A 172 0.19 -20.36 11.98
CA GLY A 172 0.88 -20.89 10.80
C GLY A 172 0.02 -21.79 9.92
N ILE A 173 -1.30 -21.87 10.19
CA ILE A 173 -2.24 -22.70 9.42
C ILE A 173 -2.40 -22.12 8.01
N ILE A 174 -2.41 -20.79 7.89
CA ILE A 174 -2.45 -20.09 6.61
C ILE A 174 -1.26 -19.14 6.47
N SER A 175 -0.66 -19.11 5.27
CA SER A 175 0.40 -18.13 4.97
C SER A 175 -0.15 -16.71 4.89
N ASN A 176 0.69 -15.70 5.19
CA ASN A 176 0.33 -14.28 5.05
C ASN A 176 -0.16 -13.92 3.63
N ARG A 177 0.37 -14.57 2.58
CA ARG A 177 -0.07 -14.35 1.19
C ARG A 177 -1.51 -14.82 0.94
N LYS A 178 -1.89 -15.96 1.52
CA LYS A 178 -3.27 -16.47 1.46
C LYS A 178 -4.22 -15.55 2.24
N LEU A 179 -3.79 -15.10 3.42
CA LEU A 179 -4.55 -14.17 4.25
C LEU A 179 -4.85 -12.85 3.53
N THR A 180 -3.84 -12.22 2.91
CA THR A 180 -4.04 -10.99 2.13
C THR A 180 -4.94 -11.22 0.93
N SER A 181 -4.76 -12.33 0.20
CA SER A 181 -5.60 -12.71 -0.93
C SER A 181 -7.08 -12.86 -0.55
N ILE A 182 -7.38 -13.52 0.58
CA ILE A 182 -8.76 -13.66 1.08
C ILE A 182 -9.34 -12.27 1.36
N ARG A 183 -8.62 -11.43 2.11
CA ARG A 183 -9.11 -10.12 2.53
C ARG A 183 -9.32 -9.14 1.37
N GLU A 184 -8.50 -9.25 0.34
CA GLU A 184 -8.60 -8.39 -0.86
C GLU A 184 -9.61 -8.90 -1.87
N SER A 185 -10.08 -10.15 -1.73
CA SER A 185 -11.08 -10.74 -2.60
C SER A 185 -12.40 -9.96 -2.59
N LEU A 186 -13.05 -9.92 -3.75
CA LEU A 186 -14.36 -9.28 -3.90
C LEU A 186 -15.41 -9.97 -3.02
N ILE A 187 -15.38 -11.30 -2.94
CA ILE A 187 -16.29 -12.10 -2.12
C ILE A 187 -16.22 -11.67 -0.65
N TYR A 188 -15.01 -11.57 -0.09
CA TYR A 188 -14.83 -11.13 1.28
C TYR A 188 -15.34 -9.70 1.49
N LYS A 189 -15.04 -8.78 0.56
CA LYS A 189 -15.50 -7.38 0.62
C LYS A 189 -17.04 -7.27 0.58
N VAL A 190 -17.71 -8.09 -0.22
CA VAL A 190 -19.18 -8.10 -0.31
C VAL A 190 -19.81 -8.68 0.94
N ILE A 191 -19.34 -9.85 1.40
CA ILE A 191 -19.87 -10.49 2.62
C ILE A 191 -19.67 -9.59 3.83
N SER A 192 -18.48 -9.01 4.00
CA SER A 192 -18.21 -8.08 5.10
C SER A 192 -19.11 -6.84 5.04
N GLY A 193 -19.38 -6.32 3.85
CA GLY A 193 -20.33 -5.22 3.65
C GLY A 193 -21.76 -5.59 4.04
N LEU A 194 -22.24 -6.77 3.64
CA LEU A 194 -23.58 -7.26 3.99
C LEU A 194 -23.74 -7.49 5.49
N VAL A 195 -22.75 -8.13 6.13
CA VAL A 195 -22.74 -8.34 7.59
C VAL A 195 -22.74 -6.99 8.32
N ALA A 196 -21.93 -6.03 7.87
CA ALA A 196 -21.91 -4.69 8.45
C ALA A 196 -23.29 -4.01 8.35
N LEU A 197 -23.95 -4.11 7.20
CA LEU A 197 -25.27 -3.51 6.97
C LEU A 197 -26.37 -4.16 7.83
N ILE A 198 -26.42 -5.48 7.90
CA ILE A 198 -27.37 -6.21 8.76
C ILE A 198 -27.14 -5.84 10.22
N THR A 199 -25.88 -5.81 10.66
CA THR A 199 -25.53 -5.44 12.04
C THR A 199 -25.93 -4.01 12.35
N LEU A 200 -25.73 -3.08 11.41
CA LEU A 200 -26.14 -1.68 11.57
C LEU A 200 -27.66 -1.54 11.69
N ILE A 201 -28.44 -2.19 10.81
CA ILE A 201 -29.91 -2.16 10.88
C ILE A 201 -30.40 -2.78 12.19
N SER A 202 -29.88 -3.95 12.55
CA SER A 202 -30.23 -4.63 13.80
C SER A 202 -29.94 -3.76 15.03
N SER A 203 -28.80 -3.06 15.02
CA SER A 203 -28.44 -2.15 16.10
C SER A 203 -29.38 -0.95 16.17
N ILE A 204 -29.75 -0.35 15.03
CA ILE A 204 -30.71 0.76 14.97
C ILE A 204 -32.07 0.34 15.53
N VAL A 205 -32.60 -0.80 15.08
CA VAL A 205 -33.88 -1.33 15.60
C VAL A 205 -33.80 -1.55 17.11
N THR A 206 -32.70 -2.11 17.60
CA THR A 206 -32.52 -2.35 19.04
C THR A 206 -32.45 -1.04 19.84
N ILE A 207 -31.80 0.00 19.29
CA ILE A 207 -31.76 1.34 19.90
C ILE A 207 -33.15 1.97 19.96
N ILE A 208 -33.93 1.87 18.87
CA ILE A 208 -35.29 2.42 18.79
C ILE A 208 -36.22 1.70 19.78
N VAL A 209 -36.17 0.37 19.84
CA VAL A 209 -36.99 -0.41 20.78
C VAL A 209 -36.58 -0.13 22.23
N GLY A 210 -35.29 0.08 22.50
CA GLY A 210 -34.76 0.43 23.82
C GLY A 210 -34.65 1.93 24.09
N TYR A 211 -35.52 2.76 23.50
CA TYR A 211 -35.41 4.22 23.51
C TYR A 211 -35.17 4.82 24.91
N ASP A 212 -36.02 4.48 25.88
CA ASP A 212 -35.94 5.03 27.24
C ASP A 212 -34.59 4.72 27.92
N GLN A 213 -34.09 3.50 27.73
CA GLN A 213 -32.80 3.07 28.26
C GLN A 213 -31.64 3.79 27.58
N THR A 214 -31.78 4.09 26.29
CA THR A 214 -30.80 4.83 25.51
C THR A 214 -30.75 6.29 25.95
N LEU A 215 -31.90 6.89 26.20
CA LEU A 215 -32.03 8.29 26.60
C LEU A 215 -31.45 8.51 28.01
N ALA A 216 -31.74 7.61 28.95
CA ALA A 216 -31.14 7.60 30.29
C ALA A 216 -29.61 7.46 30.25
N PHE A 217 -29.07 6.64 29.32
CA PHE A 217 -27.63 6.49 29.14
C PHE A 217 -26.96 7.76 28.62
N ILE A 218 -27.57 8.43 27.63
CA ILE A 218 -27.05 9.68 27.05
C ILE A 218 -27.08 10.80 28.10
N GLN A 219 -28.18 10.94 28.84
CA GLN A 219 -28.33 11.93 29.92
C GLN A 219 -27.26 11.76 31.00
N LYS A 220 -27.03 10.52 31.46
CA LYS A 220 -25.98 10.17 32.41
C LYS A 220 -24.59 10.63 31.97
N TYR A 221 -24.27 10.55 30.68
CA TYR A 221 -22.96 10.98 30.14
C TYR A 221 -22.88 12.49 29.84
N LEU A 222 -24.00 13.13 29.51
CA LEU A 222 -24.09 14.57 29.28
C LEU A 222 -24.27 15.39 30.56
N GLY A 223 -24.31 14.75 31.72
CA GLY A 223 -24.42 15.42 33.03
C GLY A 223 -25.76 16.10 33.26
N LYS A 224 -26.83 15.63 32.61
CA LYS A 224 -28.22 16.06 32.84
C LYS A 224 -29.02 14.96 33.51
#